data_AF-A0A8S3CWI4-F1
#
_entry.id   AF-A0A8S3CWI4-F1
#
_cell.length_a   1.000
_cell.length_b   1.000
_cell.length_c   1.000
_cell.angle_alpha   90.00
_cell.angle_beta   90.00
_cell.angle_gamma   90.00
#
_symmetry.space_group_name_H-M   'P 1'
#
loop_
_entity.id
_entity.type
_entity.pdbx_description
1 polymer ?
#
loop_
_entity_poly.entity_id
_entity_poly.type
_entity_poly.pdbx_seq_one_letter_code
_entity_poly.pdbx_strand_id
1 'polypeptide(L)' 'LIFGPSGSGKKTRITCLLHALYGDGVQSLRIENHEYETPSKKKIEITTIGSNFHIQVNP' A
#
# COMPACT_ATOMS: atom_id res chain seq x y z
N LEU A 1 -0.77 12.59 8.78
CA LEU A 1 -2.04 12.45 8.02
C LEU A 1 -1.91 13.28 6.74
N ILE A 2 -2.04 12.69 5.55
CA ILE A 2 -1.96 13.41 4.27
C ILE A 2 -3.36 13.38 3.64
N PHE A 3 -4.00 14.54 3.51
CA PHE A 3 -5.36 14.68 2.99
C PHE A 3 -5.44 15.83 1.98
N GLY A 4 -6.50 15.84 1.17
CA GLY A 4 -6.70 16.82 0.10
C GLY A 4 -7.51 16.27 -1.07
N PRO A 5 -7.93 17.11 -2.02
CA PRO A 5 -8.76 16.71 -3.17
C PRO A 5 -8.07 15.66 -4.05
N SER A 6 -8.83 14.89 -4.82
CA SER A 6 -8.24 13.96 -5.80
C SER A 6 -7.33 14.74 -6.78
N GLY A 7 -6.18 14.18 -7.14
CA GLY A 7 -5.20 14.88 -7.99
C GLY A 7 -4.21 15.81 -7.27
N SER A 8 -4.32 16.04 -5.96
CA SER A 8 -3.35 16.87 -5.19
C SER A 8 -1.94 16.27 -5.00
N GLY A 9 -1.62 15.16 -5.68
CA GLY A 9 -0.29 14.53 -5.61
C GLY A 9 0.02 13.84 -4.28
N LYS A 10 -0.98 13.50 -3.46
CA LYS A 10 -0.80 12.84 -2.16
C LYS A 10 0.03 11.56 -2.24
N LYS A 11 -0.30 10.68 -3.21
CA LYS A 11 0.42 9.43 -3.45
C LYS A 11 1.88 9.71 -3.81
N THR A 12 2.11 10.66 -4.71
CA THR A 12 3.45 11.09 -5.11
C THR A 12 4.28 11.57 -3.92
N ARG A 13 3.72 12.41 -3.04
CA ARG A 13 4.42 12.86 -1.83
C ARG A 13 4.76 11.72 -0.87
N ILE A 14 3.85 10.76 -0.68
CA ILE A 14 4.10 9.58 0.15
C ILE A 14 5.24 8.75 -0.44
N THR A 15 5.21 8.49 -1.75
CA THR A 15 6.26 7.73 -2.43
C THR A 15 7.61 8.44 -2.35
N CYS A 16 7.67 9.77 -2.56
CA CYS A 16 8.90 10.54 -2.41
C CYS A 16 9.42 10.54 -0.97
N LEU A 17 8.54 10.60 0.03
CA LEU A 17 8.93 10.51 1.43
C LEU A 17 9.55 9.14 1.75
N LEU A 18 8.91 8.07 1.30
CA LEU A 18 9.42 6.71 1.50
C LEU A 18 10.78 6.52 0.79
N HIS A 19 10.91 7.05 -0.43
CA HIS A 19 12.16 7.03 -1.18
C HIS A 19 13.27 7.82 -0.48
N ALA A 20 12.98 8.98 0.11
CA ALA A 20 13.95 9.75 0.88
C ALA A 20 14.40 9.03 2.16
N LEU A 21 13.57 8.15 2.74
CA LEU A 21 13.88 7.42 3.98
C LEU A 21 14.63 6.10 3.74
N TYR A 22 14.23 5.34 2.72
CA TYR A 22 14.70 3.97 2.50
C TYR A 22 15.38 3.78 1.12
N GLY A 23 15.51 4.86 0.35
CA GLY A 23 16.14 4.85 -0.97
C GLY A 23 15.34 4.08 -2.02
N ASP A 24 16.07 3.55 -3.01
CA ASP A 24 15.49 2.82 -4.15
C ASP A 24 14.81 1.50 -3.76
N GLY A 25 15.08 0.97 -2.56
CA GLY A 25 14.50 -0.28 -2.07
C GLY A 25 12.96 -0.25 -1.92
N VAL A 26 12.37 0.95 -1.90
CA VAL A 26 10.91 1.19 -1.83
C VAL A 26 10.21 0.96 -3.16
N GLN A 27 10.93 1.06 -4.28
CA GLN A 27 10.36 0.89 -5.62
C GLN A 27 10.17 -0.58 -6.00
N SER A 28 10.82 -1.51 -5.29
CA SER A 28 10.62 -2.95 -5.46
C SER A 28 9.29 -3.36 -4.84
N LEU A 29 8.22 -3.23 -5.63
CA LEU A 29 6.86 -3.58 -5.23
C LEU A 29 6.54 -5.03 -5.63
N ARG A 30 5.90 -5.74 -4.71
CA ARG A 30 5.32 -7.07 -4.87
C ARG A 30 3.84 -7.00 -4.58
N ILE A 31 3.08 -7.79 -5.33
CA ILE A 31 1.64 -7.93 -5.12
C ILE A 31 1.45 -9.17 -4.24
N GLU A 32 0.77 -8.98 -3.11
CA GLU A 32 0.38 -10.05 -2.20
C GLU A 32 -1.14 -10.12 -2.14
N ASN A 33 -1.68 -11.32 -2.36
CA ASN A 33 -3.10 -11.58 -2.20
C ASN A 33 -3.28 -12.28 -0.86
N HIS A 34 -4.00 -11.63 0.05
CA HIS A 34 -4.31 -12.17 1.36
C HIS A 34 -5.76 -12.65 1.37
N GLU A 35 -5.97 -13.94 1.58
CA GLU A 35 -7.29 -14.56 1.75
C GLU A 35 -7.68 -14.53 3.22
N TYR A 36 -8.75 -13.81 3.55
CA TYR A 36 -9.32 -13.74 4.89
C TYR A 36 -10.68 -14.42 4.93
N GLU A 37 -10.87 -15.30 5.92
CA GLU A 37 -12.17 -15.90 6.21
C GLU A 37 -12.84 -15.11 7.35
N THR A 38 -13.99 -14.50 7.06
CA THR A 38 -14.79 -13.85 8.10
C THR A 38 -15.48 -14.89 9.00
N PRO A 39 -15.86 -14.55 10.25
CA PRO A 39 -16.62 -15.44 11.12
C PRO A 39 -18.00 -15.84 10.54
N SER A 40 -18.45 -15.17 9.47
CA SER A 40 -19.65 -15.53 8.69
C SER A 40 -19.36 -16.50 7.52
N LYS A 41 -18.15 -17.10 7.46
CA LYS A 41 -17.66 -17.97 6.37
C LYS A 41 -17.59 -17.31 4.99
N LYS A 42 -17.63 -15.98 4.92
CA LYS A 42 -17.39 -15.25 3.67
C LYS A 42 -15.89 -15.10 3.48
N LYS A 43 -15.38 -15.62 2.36
CA LYS A 43 -14.00 -15.40 1.90
C LYS A 43 -13.87 -14.01 1.30
N ILE A 44 -12.88 -13.26 1.75
CA ILE A 44 -12.53 -11.94 1.25
C ILE A 44 -11.07 -11.99 0.80
N GLU A 45 -10.82 -11.66 -0.45
CA GLU A 45 -9.49 -11.50 -1.00
C GLU A 45 -9.11 -10.02 -0.92
N ILE A 46 -8.02 -9.71 -0.23
CA ILE A 46 -7.48 -8.36 -0.15
C ILE A 46 -6.15 -8.35 -0.90
N THR A 47 -6.12 -7.60 -1.99
CA THR A 47 -4.89 -7.35 -2.73
C THR A 47 -4.11 -6.22 -2.06
N THR A 48 -2.90 -6.54 -1.66
CA THR A 48 -1.98 -5.63 -1.01
C THR A 48 -0.73 -5.46 -1.87
N ILE A 49 -0.24 -4.22 -1.96
CA ILE A 49 1.00 -3.91 -2.68
C ILE A 49 2.07 -3.60 -1.65
N GLY A 50 3.02 -4.51 -1.45
CA GLY A 50 4.09 -4.40 -0.47
C GLY A 50 5.46 -4.18 -1.11
N SER A 51 6.36 -3.55 -0.38
CA SER A 51 7.81 -3.62 -0.60
C SER A 51 8.47 -4.11 0.69
N ASN A 52 9.79 -4.22 0.69
CA ASN A 52 10.55 -4.59 1.89
C ASN A 52 10.34 -3.61 3.07
N PHE A 53 9.86 -2.38 2.82
CA PHE A 53 9.82 -1.31 3.82
C PHE A 53 8.43 -0.69 4.04
N HIS A 54 7.44 -0.98 3.18
CA HIS A 54 6.09 -0.46 3.33
C HIS A 54 5.06 -1.40 2.71
N ILE A 55 3.83 -1.33 3.21
CA ILE A 55 2.69 -2.09 2.72
C ILE A 55 1.57 -1.11 2.40
N GLN A 56 1.12 -1.10 1.15
CA GLN A 56 -0.03 -0.34 0.68
C GLN A 56 -1.24 -1.28 0.55
N VAL A 57 -2.21 -1.12 1.44
CA VAL A 57 -3.50 -1.82 1.36
C VAL A 57 -4.52 -0.92 0.68
N ASN A 58 -5.22 -1.43 -0.34
CA ASN A 58 -6.38 -0.79 -0.93
C ASN A 58 -7.61 -1.68 -0.67
N PRO A 59 -8.41 -1.38 0.36
CA PRO A 59 -9.60 -2.16 0.68
C PRO A 59 -10.68 -2.06 -0.39
#